data_AF-A0A7X8ES46-F1
#
_entry.id   AF-A0A7X8ES46-F1
#
_cell.length_a   1.000
_cell.length_b   1.000
_cell.length_c   1.000
_cell.angle_alpha   90.00
_cell.angle_beta   90.00
_cell.angle_gamma   90.00
#
_symmetry.space_group_name_H-M   'P 1'
#
loop_
_entity.id
_entity.type
_entity.pdbx_description
1 polymer ?
#
loop_
_entity_poly.entity_id
_entity_poly.type
_entity_poly.pdbx_seq_one_letter_code
_entity_poly.pdbx_strand_id
1 'polypeptide(L)' 'MAVMIANFAKATGYTLPVSNEVSTYVDVSSIGKYYEAEVTAMQQAGIMTRDTNKKFNLKSNATRAEVSSMFYRFIQKAIQ' A
#
# COMPACT_ATOMS: atom_id res chain seq x y z
N MET A 1 0.64 -0.35 -8.00
CA MET A 1 -0.59 0.01 -7.23
C MET A 1 -0.33 0.96 -6.07
N ALA A 2 0.66 0.69 -5.19
CA ALA A 2 0.96 1.51 -4.00
C ALA A 2 1.05 3.00 -4.30
N VAL A 3 1.87 3.32 -5.31
CA VAL A 3 2.14 4.67 -5.77
C VAL A 3 0.88 5.38 -6.26
N MET A 4 -0.05 4.66 -6.90
CA MET A 4 -1.30 5.26 -7.40
C MET A 4 -2.18 5.74 -6.25
N ILE A 5 -2.35 4.91 -5.21
CA ILE A 5 -3.14 5.32 -4.03
C ILE A 5 -2.41 6.37 -3.22
N ALA A 6 -1.09 6.26 -3.06
CA ALA A 6 -0.29 7.28 -2.37
C ALA A 6 -0.36 8.64 -3.09
N ASN A 7 -0.29 8.66 -4.43
CA ASN A 7 -0.45 9.87 -5.21
C ASN A 7 -1.87 10.42 -5.15
N PHE A 8 -2.88 9.55 -5.17
CA PHE A 8 -4.27 9.96 -4.98
C PHE A 8 -4.47 10.63 -3.62
N ALA A 9 -3.97 10.02 -2.54
CA ALA A 9 -3.99 10.59 -1.20
C ALA A 9 -3.30 11.96 -1.12
N LYS A 10 -2.09 12.08 -1.70
CA LYS A 10 -1.37 13.35 -1.79
C LYS A 10 -2.19 14.42 -2.56
N ALA A 11 -2.79 14.03 -3.69
CA ALA A 11 -3.59 14.94 -4.52
C ALA A 11 -4.88 15.41 -3.83
N THR A 12 -5.47 14.60 -2.94
CA THR A 12 -6.65 14.97 -2.16
C THR A 12 -6.32 15.64 -0.82
N GLY A 13 -5.03 15.83 -0.50
CA GLY A 13 -4.59 16.36 0.80
C GLY A 13 -4.78 15.39 1.96
N TYR A 14 -5.07 14.12 1.68
CA TYR A 14 -5.26 13.09 2.69
C TYR A 14 -3.92 12.52 3.16
N THR A 15 -3.66 12.61 4.47
CA THR A 15 -2.47 12.02 5.07
C THR A 15 -2.77 10.60 5.53
N LEU A 16 -1.95 9.65 5.08
CA LEU A 16 -2.11 8.25 5.45
C LEU A 16 -1.83 8.06 6.96
N PRO A 17 -2.75 7.44 7.73
CA PRO A 17 -2.53 7.18 9.15
C PRO A 17 -1.44 6.11 9.33
N VAL A 18 -0.67 6.20 10.42
CA VAL A 18 0.28 5.15 10.82
C VAL A 18 -0.40 4.27 11.85
N SER A 19 -1.08 3.21 11.40
CA SER A 19 -1.84 2.28 12.26
C SER A 19 -1.06 1.02 12.63
N ASN A 20 -0.08 0.62 11.82
CA ASN A 20 0.70 -0.61 12.00
C ASN A 20 2.19 -0.29 12.14
N GLU A 21 2.91 -1.13 12.89
CA GLU A 21 4.37 -1.11 12.89
C GLU A 21 4.93 -1.48 11.51
N VAL A 22 6.13 -0.97 11.22
CA VAL A 22 6.85 -1.27 9.98
C VAL A 22 7.14 -2.76 9.93
N SER A 23 6.59 -3.45 8.93
CA SER A 23 6.85 -4.86 8.68
C SER A 23 7.71 -4.97 7.44
N THR A 24 8.85 -5.65 7.56
CA THR A 24 9.68 -5.99 6.41
C THR A 24 8.98 -7.04 5.54
N TYR A 25 8.75 -6.70 4.28
CA TYR A 25 8.32 -7.64 3.25
C TYR A 25 9.49 -8.49 2.78
N VAL A 26 9.22 -9.74 2.41
CA VAL A 26 10.25 -10.69 1.94
C VAL A 26 10.86 -10.22 0.61
N ASP A 27 10.10 -9.46 -0.18
CA ASP A 27 10.49 -8.92 -1.48
C ASP A 27 10.80 -7.41 -1.44
N VAL A 28 11.12 -6.85 -0.26
CA VAL A 28 11.48 -5.42 -0.13
C VAL A 28 12.67 -5.03 -1.03
N SER A 29 13.62 -5.94 -1.25
CA SER A 29 14.75 -5.75 -2.15
C SER A 29 14.36 -5.63 -3.64
N SER A 30 13.16 -6.10 -4.00
CA SER A 30 12.60 -5.95 -5.34
C SER A 30 11.83 -4.65 -5.55
N ILE A 31 11.65 -3.87 -4.48
CA ILE A 31 11.05 -2.53 -4.51
C ILE A 31 12.13 -1.55 -4.93
N GLY A 32 11.92 -0.86 -6.05
CA GLY A 32 12.81 0.23 -6.44
C GLY A 32 12.83 1.31 -5.36
N LYS A 33 14.02 1.86 -5.05
CA LYS A 33 14.23 2.87 -3.99
C LYS A 33 13.25 4.05 -4.06
N TYR A 34 12.82 4.41 -5.26
CA TYR A 34 11.84 5.48 -5.50
C TYR A 34 10.43 5.18 -4.94
N TYR A 35 10.08 3.91 -4.72
CA TYR A 35 8.75 3.47 -4.29
C TYR A 35 8.70 3.04 -2.83
N GLU A 36 9.86 2.94 -2.17
CA GLU A 36 10.00 2.37 -0.84
C GLU A 36 9.22 3.18 0.22
N ALA A 37 9.25 4.50 0.11
CA ALA A 37 8.55 5.40 1.03
C ALA A 37 7.02 5.24 0.91
N GLU A 38 6.48 5.27 -0.30
CA GLU A 38 5.05 5.09 -0.55
C GLU A 38 4.57 3.70 -0.14
N VAL A 39 5.36 2.66 -0.41
CA VAL A 39 5.00 1.29 -0.02
C VAL A 39 4.96 1.15 1.50
N THR A 40 5.95 1.72 2.18
CA THR A 40 6.01 1.71 3.65
C THR A 40 4.82 2.46 4.25
N ALA A 41 4.51 3.65 3.76
CA ALA A 41 3.36 4.43 4.23
C ALA A 41 2.03 3.68 4.02
N MET A 42 1.86 3.01 2.88
CA MET A 42 0.67 2.22 2.58
C MET A 42 0.54 0.96 3.44
N GLN A 43 1.67 0.36 3.82
CA GLN A 43 1.74 -0.77 4.75
C GLN A 43 1.37 -0.34 6.18
N GLN A 44 1.95 0.77 6.63
CA GLN A 44 1.67 1.37 7.94
C GLN A 44 0.21 1.80 8.07
N ALA A 45 -0.40 2.30 7.00
CA ALA A 45 -1.82 2.63 6.96
C ALA A 45 -2.76 1.42 6.94
N GLY A 46 -2.21 0.20 6.78
CA GLY A 46 -3.00 -1.03 6.70
C GLY A 46 -3.84 -1.12 5.42
N ILE A 47 -3.56 -0.28 4.43
CA ILE A 47 -4.27 -0.29 3.14
C ILE A 47 -3.71 -1.43 2.27
N MET A 48 -2.39 -1.59 2.28
CA MET A 48 -1.71 -2.70 1.61
C MET A 48 -1.40 -3.82 2.58
N THR A 49 -1.87 -5.02 2.22
CA THR A 49 -1.58 -6.25 2.95
C THR A 49 -0.64 -7.13 2.16
N ARG A 50 0.21 -7.85 2.88
CA ARG A 50 1.04 -8.92 2.32
C ARG A 50 0.18 -10.06 1.77
N ASP A 51 0.65 -10.74 0.72
CA ASP A 51 0.06 -12.00 0.27
C ASP A 51 0.33 -13.14 1.28
N THR A 52 -0.19 -14.34 0.99
CA THR A 52 -0.01 -15.54 1.83
C THR A 52 1.47 -15.89 2.05
N ASN A 53 2.36 -15.48 1.15
CA ASN A 53 3.80 -15.70 1.21
C ASN A 53 4.58 -14.53 1.85
N LYS A 54 3.88 -13.57 2.47
CA LYS A 54 4.46 -12.34 3.03
C LYS A 54 5.13 -11.44 1.97
N LYS A 55 4.77 -11.61 0.69
CA LYS A 55 5.25 -10.80 -0.42
C LYS A 55 4.27 -9.70 -0.76
N PHE A 56 4.83 -8.65 -1.34
CA PHE A 56 4.06 -7.56 -1.91
C PHE A 56 3.68 -7.83 -3.37
N ASN A 57 4.50 -8.58 -4.11
CA ASN A 57 4.34 -8.87 -5.55
C ASN A 57 4.26 -7.59 -6.39
N LEU A 58 5.16 -6.63 -6.12
CA LEU A 58 5.12 -5.28 -6.68
C LEU A 58 5.20 -5.24 -8.23
N LYS A 59 5.82 -6.28 -8.81
CA LYS A 59 5.99 -6.48 -10.26
C LYS A 59 4.96 -7.41 -10.89
N SER A 60 4.10 -8.05 -10.09
CA SER A 60 3.06 -8.93 -10.62
C SER A 60 1.89 -8.11 -11.14
N ASN A 61 1.15 -8.67 -12.11
CA ASN A 61 -0.11 -8.09 -12.54
C ASN A 61 -1.09 -8.06 -11.37
N ALA A 62 -1.66 -6.88 -11.14
CA ALA A 62 -2.72 -6.67 -10.18
C ALA A 62 -4.04 -7.19 -10.76
N THR A 63 -4.75 -8.03 -10.00
CA THR A 63 -6.12 -8.40 -10.33
C THR A 63 -7.08 -7.27 -9.99
N ARG A 64 -8.22 -7.19 -10.70
CA ARG A 64 -9.27 -6.21 -10.40
C ARG A 64 -9.77 -6.31 -8.96
N ALA A 65 -9.83 -7.53 -8.41
CA ALA A 65 -10.26 -7.79 -7.04
C ALA A 65 -9.28 -7.21 -6.01
N GLU A 66 -7.97 -7.37 -6.24
CA GLU A 66 -6.95 -6.80 -5.35
C GLU A 66 -7.00 -5.28 -5.35
N VAL A 67 -7.11 -4.65 -6.53
CA VAL A 67 -7.24 -3.20 -6.66
C VAL A 67 -8.48 -2.69 -5.91
N SER A 68 -9.65 -3.31 -6.13
CA SER A 68 -10.89 -2.94 -5.44
C SER A 68 -10.78 -3.08 -3.92
N SER A 69 -10.15 -4.17 -3.43
CA SER A 69 -9.97 -4.39 -1.99
C SER A 69 -9.07 -3.33 -1.34
N MET A 70 -8.04 -2.86 -2.05
CA MET A 70 -7.18 -1.79 -1.57
C MET A 70 -7.91 -0.45 -1.52
N PHE A 71 -8.67 -0.10 -2.57
CA PHE A 71 -9.47 1.13 -2.59
C PHE A 71 -10.52 1.12 -1.47
N TYR A 72 -11.17 -0.02 -1.23
CA TYR A 72 -12.11 -0.16 -0.14
C TYR A 72 -11.48 0.16 1.23
N ARG A 73 -10.30 -0.40 1.50
CA ARG A 73 -9.56 -0.12 2.75
C ARG A 73 -9.10 1.33 2.85
N PHE A 74 -8.65 1.91 1.73
CA PHE A 74 -8.29 3.32 1.67
C PHE A 74 -9.49 4.20 2.07
N ILE A 75 -10.65 3.97 1.48
CA ILE A 75 -11.89 4.72 1.77
C ILE A 75 -12.31 4.53 3.23
N GLN A 76 -12.27 3.30 3.74
CA GLN A 76 -12.58 3.05 5.16
C GLN A 76 -11.66 3.83 6.09
N LYS A 77 -10.36 3.88 5.81
CA LYS A 77 -9.40 4.64 6.61
C LYS A 77 -9.61 6.14 6.50
N ALA A 78 -10.06 6.64 5.36
CA ALA A 78 -10.27 8.06 5.13
C ALA A 78 -11.55 8.63 5.79
N ILE A 79 -12.53 7.78 6.09
CA ILE A 79 -13.81 8.18 6.69
C ILE A 79 -13.80 8.03 8.23
N GLN A 80 -12.82 7.32 8.78
CA GLN A 80 -12.71 7.01 10.21
C GLN A 80 -11.84 8.03 10.95
#